data_AF-A0A7X6SCI6-F1
#
_entry.id   AF-A0A7X6SCI6-F1
#
_cell.length_a   1.000
_cell.length_b   1.000
_cell.length_c   1.000
_cell.angle_alpha   90.00
_cell.angle_beta   90.00
_cell.angle_gamma   90.00
#
_symmetry.space_group_name_H-M   'P 1'
#
loop_
_entity.id
_entity.type
_entity.pdbx_description
1 polymer ?
#
loop_
_entity_poly.entity_id
_entity_poly.type
_entity_poly.pdbx_seq_one_letter_code
_entity_poly.pdbx_strand_id
1 'polypeptide(L)'
;MKAIRTVILITSLMLLGACGPVINILEVDVRLPAAKPLTLPGKELAVFIPQYDSVSITDSILLAKFAQSLAGELALQAHLPSASVPLFNHYTGDQVLGTLDQPDYAYRLAMETESDMIFMVDSVFIGGFDTRNIAGSFGNYKKQFLIVPFHAVVRIFDAHQFVFQEYLSLSDTLAWEVWVPDDAKAVSIPESAFEDIQKAAVILGQRTARSFSDQWETQDRVIFHYSKKDWNRAYDHALAFEWDKAMQIWLRMVEGDNAKEVACAAFNIALACEMQGYFDLAEEWLELSAKTFSMPETEYYLELLQERKKNAASILIEKEPF
;
A
#
# COMPACT_ATOMS: atom_id res chain seq x y z
N MET A 1 -23.26 49.82 63.34
CA MET A 1 -24.30 49.82 62.29
C MET A 1 -24.35 48.41 61.70
N LYS A 2 -25.56 47.86 61.59
CA LYS A 2 -25.88 46.51 61.12
C LYS A 2 -25.99 46.46 59.59
N ALA A 3 -26.04 45.21 59.08
CA ALA A 3 -26.52 44.71 57.78
C ALA A 3 -25.39 44.36 56.79
N ILE A 4 -25.06 43.10 56.45
CA ILE A 4 -25.80 41.85 56.12
C ILE A 4 -26.40 41.84 54.69
N ARG A 5 -25.95 40.82 53.92
CA ARG A 5 -26.53 40.19 52.69
C ARG A 5 -26.49 41.08 51.45
N THR A 6 -26.09 40.65 50.25
CA THR A 6 -26.43 39.45 49.44
C THR A 6 -25.55 39.65 48.17
N VAL A 7 -24.88 38.69 47.50
CA VAL A 7 -25.34 37.47 46.85
C VAL A 7 -24.08 36.64 46.55
N ILE A 8 -24.02 35.43 47.10
CA ILE A 8 -23.25 34.31 46.55
C ILE A 8 -24.24 33.57 45.65
N LEU A 9 -24.00 33.54 44.33
CA LEU A 9 -24.37 32.41 43.47
C LEU A 9 -23.83 32.67 42.06
N ILE A 10 -23.04 31.71 41.57
CA ILE A 10 -22.74 31.29 40.19
C ILE A 10 -21.26 30.86 40.17
N THR A 11 -20.98 29.78 40.88
CA THR A 11 -19.81 28.92 40.69
C THR A 11 -20.24 27.48 40.94
N SER A 12 -21.24 27.00 40.20
CA SER A 12 -21.60 25.58 40.21
C SER A 12 -22.10 25.11 38.84
N LEU A 13 -21.37 25.44 37.77
CA LEU A 13 -21.72 24.92 36.45
C LEU A 13 -20.50 24.76 35.53
N MET A 14 -19.42 24.11 35.97
CA MET A 14 -18.42 23.48 35.09
C MET A 14 -17.69 22.34 35.80
N LEU A 15 -18.45 21.30 36.18
CA LEU A 15 -17.91 19.97 36.50
C LEU A 15 -18.78 18.91 35.81
N LEU A 16 -18.99 19.06 34.50
CA LEU A 16 -19.25 17.89 33.67
C LEU A 16 -17.87 17.22 33.49
N GLY A 17 -17.47 16.44 34.49
CA GLY A 17 -16.37 15.51 34.32
C GLY A 17 -16.69 14.64 33.11
N ALA A 18 -15.83 14.65 32.11
CA ALA A 18 -15.95 13.79 30.96
C ALA A 18 -15.85 12.33 31.43
N CYS A 19 -16.98 11.73 31.78
CA CYS A 19 -17.09 10.30 32.15
C CYS A 19 -17.07 9.38 30.91
N GLY A 20 -16.65 9.90 29.76
CA GLY A 20 -16.51 9.14 28.52
C GLY A 20 -15.09 8.58 28.36
N PRO A 21 -14.93 7.54 27.54
CA PRO A 21 -13.61 7.08 27.15
C PRO A 21 -12.91 8.18 26.35
N VAL A 22 -11.60 8.27 26.51
CA VAL A 22 -10.68 8.93 25.59
C VAL A 22 -10.32 7.93 24.51
N ILE A 23 -10.38 8.37 23.26
CA ILE A 23 -9.91 7.61 22.11
C ILE A 23 -8.45 8.00 21.90
N ASN A 24 -7.56 7.01 21.97
CA ASN A 24 -6.17 7.19 21.58
C ASN A 24 -5.91 6.46 20.25
N ILE A 25 -4.92 6.96 19.51
CA ILE A 25 -4.44 6.36 18.26
C ILE A 25 -3.10 5.69 18.57
N LEU A 26 -3.00 4.41 18.21
CA LEU A 26 -1.78 3.64 18.24
C LEU A 26 -1.32 3.38 16.81
N GLU A 27 -0.12 3.84 16.49
CA GLU A 27 0.55 3.52 15.23
C GLU A 27 1.12 2.10 15.31
N VAL A 28 0.73 1.25 14.36
CA VAL A 28 1.18 -0.15 14.28
C VAL A 28 1.73 -0.41 12.89
N ASP A 29 2.96 -0.93 12.83
CA ASP A 29 3.54 -1.38 11.57
C ASP A 29 2.91 -2.71 11.15
N VAL A 30 2.26 -2.68 10.00
CA VAL A 30 1.59 -3.81 9.39
C VAL A 30 2.43 -4.33 8.23
N ARG A 31 2.68 -5.64 8.23
CA ARG A 31 3.24 -6.34 7.07
C ARG A 31 2.16 -6.49 6.00
N LEU A 32 2.39 -5.89 4.85
CA LEU A 32 1.65 -6.11 3.62
C LEU A 32 2.39 -7.16 2.78
N PRO A 33 1.79 -8.31 2.49
CA PRO A 33 2.43 -9.33 1.67
C PRO A 33 2.74 -8.79 0.26
N ALA A 34 3.85 -9.26 -0.30
CA ALA A 34 4.24 -8.96 -1.68
C ALA A 34 3.12 -9.36 -2.64
N ALA A 35 2.79 -8.46 -3.57
CA ALA A 35 1.80 -8.75 -4.61
C ALA A 35 2.31 -9.82 -5.59
N LYS A 36 3.64 -9.88 -5.80
CA LYS A 36 4.31 -10.81 -6.72
C LYS A 36 5.56 -11.40 -6.07
N PRO A 37 5.42 -12.26 -5.05
CA PRO A 37 6.52 -12.64 -4.17
C PRO A 37 7.71 -13.24 -4.93
N LEU A 38 8.90 -12.66 -4.73
CA LEU A 38 10.15 -13.07 -5.34
C LEU A 38 11.28 -13.02 -4.30
N THR A 39 12.09 -14.07 -4.23
CA THR A 39 13.22 -14.12 -3.28
C THR A 39 14.40 -13.34 -3.84
N LEU A 40 14.54 -12.07 -3.44
CA LEU A 40 15.61 -11.18 -3.86
C LEU A 40 16.84 -11.15 -2.92
N PRO A 41 16.68 -11.15 -1.57
CA PRO A 41 17.84 -11.00 -0.69
C PRO A 41 18.88 -12.11 -0.88
N GLY A 42 20.15 -11.71 -0.98
CA GLY A 42 21.28 -12.62 -1.16
C GLY A 42 21.49 -13.15 -2.58
N LYS A 43 20.76 -12.63 -3.58
CA LYS A 43 20.96 -12.93 -4.99
C LYS A 43 21.69 -11.80 -5.70
N GLU A 44 22.56 -12.14 -6.64
CA GLU A 44 23.13 -11.20 -7.60
C GLU A 44 22.11 -10.90 -8.70
N LEU A 45 21.77 -9.62 -8.89
CA LEU A 45 20.69 -9.20 -9.78
C LEU A 45 21.26 -8.41 -10.96
N ALA A 46 20.69 -8.55 -12.15
CA ALA A 46 20.98 -7.68 -13.27
C ALA A 46 19.71 -7.28 -14.03
N VAL A 47 19.67 -6.03 -14.50
CA VAL A 47 18.61 -5.51 -15.36
C VAL A 47 19.15 -5.35 -16.78
N PHE A 48 18.36 -5.79 -17.75
CA PHE A 48 18.69 -5.70 -19.17
C PHE A 48 17.62 -4.91 -19.92
N ILE A 49 18.06 -4.03 -20.81
CA ILE A 49 17.21 -3.37 -21.80
C ILE A 49 17.66 -3.73 -23.22
N PRO A 50 16.73 -4.01 -24.13
CA PRO A 50 17.08 -4.30 -25.51
C PRO A 50 17.58 -3.06 -26.24
N GLN A 51 18.60 -3.28 -27.07
CA GLN A 51 19.03 -2.32 -28.07
C GLN A 51 18.14 -2.48 -29.30
N TYR A 52 17.22 -1.53 -29.49
CA TYR A 52 16.32 -1.52 -30.64
C TYR A 52 16.95 -0.85 -31.85
N ASP A 53 16.89 -1.54 -32.99
CA ASP A 53 17.15 -0.92 -34.30
C ASP A 53 15.91 -0.17 -34.85
N SER A 54 14.72 -0.36 -34.25
CA SER A 54 13.46 0.27 -34.68
C SER A 54 12.72 1.00 -33.55
N VAL A 55 12.34 2.26 -33.81
CA VAL A 55 11.66 3.19 -32.88
C VAL A 55 10.17 2.84 -32.65
N SER A 56 9.64 1.83 -33.34
CA SER A 56 8.20 1.53 -33.36
C SER A 56 7.68 0.65 -32.21
N ILE A 57 8.56 0.08 -31.38
CA ILE A 57 8.19 -0.95 -30.38
C ILE A 57 8.25 -0.39 -28.94
N THR A 58 9.17 0.52 -28.67
CA THR A 58 9.37 1.10 -27.34
C THR A 58 9.78 2.56 -27.45
N ASP A 59 9.47 3.35 -26.43
CA ASP A 59 10.12 4.65 -26.23
C ASP A 59 11.44 4.42 -25.48
N SER A 60 12.57 4.77 -26.09
CA SER A 60 13.90 4.54 -25.50
C SER A 60 14.15 5.35 -24.22
N ILE A 61 13.55 6.54 -24.11
CA ILE A 61 13.69 7.39 -22.93
C ILE A 61 12.89 6.77 -21.78
N LEU A 62 11.64 6.39 -22.04
CA LEU A 62 10.80 5.76 -21.02
C LEU A 62 11.36 4.40 -20.58
N LEU A 63 11.85 3.60 -21.52
CA LEU A 63 12.51 2.33 -21.26
C LEU A 63 13.71 2.50 -20.31
N ALA A 64 14.61 3.44 -20.63
CA ALA A 64 15.79 3.70 -19.81
C ALA A 64 15.41 4.21 -18.41
N LYS A 65 14.42 5.12 -18.31
CA LYS A 65 13.94 5.64 -17.02
C LYS A 65 13.31 4.57 -16.14
N PHE A 66 12.46 3.73 -16.74
CA PHE A 66 11.82 2.60 -16.05
C PHE A 66 12.87 1.59 -15.58
N ALA A 67 13.79 1.17 -16.46
CA ALA A 67 14.79 0.16 -16.13
C ALA A 67 15.79 0.65 -15.07
N GLN A 68 16.21 1.93 -15.15
CA GLN A 68 17.08 2.53 -14.15
C GLN A 68 16.42 2.60 -12.78
N SER A 69 15.14 2.97 -12.72
CA SER A 69 14.42 3.06 -11.44
C SER A 69 14.09 1.67 -10.88
N LEU A 70 13.78 0.70 -11.74
CA LEU A 70 13.63 -0.71 -11.39
C LEU A 70 14.92 -1.25 -10.76
N ALA A 71 16.08 -1.07 -11.41
CA ALA A 71 17.37 -1.53 -10.89
C ALA A 71 17.70 -0.90 -9.53
N GLY A 72 17.51 0.41 -9.40
CA GLY A 72 17.77 1.14 -8.15
C GLY A 72 16.88 0.65 -7.00
N GLU A 73 15.60 0.39 -7.26
CA GLU A 73 14.68 -0.10 -6.23
C GLU A 73 14.87 -1.59 -5.94
N LEU A 74 15.21 -2.43 -6.93
CA LEU A 74 15.59 -3.83 -6.72
C LEU A 74 16.78 -3.95 -5.75
N ALA A 75 17.77 -3.07 -5.87
CA ALA A 75 18.89 -3.02 -4.93
C ALA A 75 18.41 -2.82 -3.49
N LEU A 76 17.45 -1.89 -3.27
CA LEU A 76 16.86 -1.63 -1.96
C LEU A 76 16.08 -2.85 -1.43
N GLN A 77 15.24 -3.45 -2.27
CA GLN A 77 14.43 -4.63 -1.90
C GLN A 77 15.28 -5.88 -1.62
N ALA A 78 16.46 -5.97 -2.21
CA ALA A 78 17.45 -7.03 -1.97
C ALA A 78 18.43 -6.72 -0.83
N HIS A 79 18.31 -5.56 -0.17
CA HIS A 79 19.24 -5.07 0.86
C HIS A 79 20.69 -4.90 0.37
N LEU A 80 20.86 -4.56 -0.91
CA LEU A 80 22.14 -4.27 -1.53
C LEU A 80 22.45 -2.76 -1.47
N PRO A 81 23.73 -2.35 -1.60
CA PRO A 81 24.10 -0.95 -1.71
C PRO A 81 23.36 -0.25 -2.86
N SER A 82 23.06 1.04 -2.72
CA SER A 82 22.42 1.80 -3.78
C SER A 82 23.26 1.79 -5.06
N ALA A 83 22.62 1.64 -6.21
CA ALA A 83 23.26 1.52 -7.54
C ALA A 83 24.18 0.29 -7.71
N SER A 84 24.01 -0.77 -6.92
CA SER A 84 24.74 -2.04 -7.06
C SER A 84 24.18 -2.95 -8.16
N VAL A 85 22.88 -2.87 -8.47
CA VAL A 85 22.27 -3.66 -9.53
C VAL A 85 22.61 -3.05 -10.88
N PRO A 86 23.44 -3.72 -11.72
CA PRO A 86 23.84 -3.20 -13.00
C PRO A 86 22.68 -3.17 -14.00
N LEU A 87 22.74 -2.18 -14.90
CA LEU A 87 21.88 -2.04 -16.06
C LEU A 87 22.70 -2.25 -17.33
N PHE A 88 22.37 -3.28 -18.09
CA PHE A 88 23.05 -3.62 -19.34
C PHE A 88 22.14 -3.42 -20.55
N ASN A 89 22.75 -3.11 -21.68
CA ASN A 89 22.10 -3.23 -22.98
C ASN A 89 22.33 -4.63 -23.53
N HIS A 90 21.37 -5.17 -24.25
CA HIS A 90 21.56 -6.44 -24.97
C HIS A 90 20.99 -6.40 -26.38
N TYR A 91 21.53 -7.23 -27.25
CA TYR A 91 21.15 -7.31 -28.66
C TYR A 91 20.81 -8.75 -29.03
N THR A 92 19.57 -9.00 -29.41
CA THR A 92 19.08 -10.32 -29.81
C THR A 92 19.29 -10.62 -31.30
N GLY A 93 19.93 -9.72 -32.05
CA GLY A 93 20.07 -9.85 -33.50
C GLY A 93 18.72 -9.70 -34.21
N ASP A 94 18.51 -10.52 -35.23
CA ASP A 94 17.30 -10.52 -36.06
C ASP A 94 16.05 -11.13 -35.38
N GLN A 95 16.18 -11.60 -34.13
CA GLN A 95 15.07 -12.20 -33.39
C GLN A 95 14.17 -11.12 -32.79
N VAL A 96 12.86 -11.27 -33.01
CA VAL A 96 11.84 -10.37 -32.46
C VAL A 96 11.80 -10.52 -30.94
N LEU A 97 12.28 -9.49 -30.23
CA LEU A 97 12.13 -9.35 -28.79
C LEU A 97 10.66 -9.43 -28.38
N GLY A 98 10.39 -10.14 -27.28
CA GLY A 98 9.03 -10.29 -26.74
C GLY A 98 8.19 -11.41 -27.34
N THR A 99 8.76 -12.35 -28.11
CA THR A 99 8.00 -13.48 -28.70
C THR A 99 8.50 -14.87 -28.32
N LEU A 100 9.63 -15.00 -27.61
CA LEU A 100 10.17 -16.28 -27.18
C LEU A 100 10.80 -16.16 -25.79
N ASP A 101 10.49 -17.11 -24.92
CA ASP A 101 11.02 -17.19 -23.54
C ASP A 101 12.54 -17.28 -23.52
N GLN A 102 13.18 -17.70 -24.61
CA GLN A 102 14.65 -17.79 -24.83
C GLN A 102 15.49 -18.00 -23.54
N PRO A 103 15.18 -19.02 -22.72
CA PRO A 103 15.86 -19.23 -21.45
C PRO A 103 17.37 -19.43 -21.65
N ASP A 104 17.78 -20.06 -22.76
CA ASP A 104 19.20 -20.23 -23.11
C ASP A 104 19.94 -18.91 -23.32
N TYR A 105 19.26 -17.90 -23.88
CA TYR A 105 19.84 -16.58 -24.10
C TYR A 105 19.97 -15.84 -22.76
N ALA A 106 18.91 -15.82 -21.96
CA ALA A 106 18.93 -15.24 -20.63
C ALA A 106 20.00 -15.91 -19.75
N TYR A 107 20.13 -17.23 -19.81
CA TYR A 107 21.15 -17.96 -19.06
C TYR A 107 22.58 -17.57 -19.48
N ARG A 108 22.85 -17.38 -20.78
CA ARG A 108 24.15 -16.87 -21.23
C ARG A 108 24.45 -15.50 -20.66
N LEU A 109 23.48 -14.59 -20.70
CA LEU A 109 23.62 -13.27 -20.09
C LEU A 109 23.93 -13.39 -18.58
N ALA A 110 23.24 -14.28 -17.87
CA ALA A 110 23.45 -14.50 -16.44
C ALA A 110 24.85 -15.01 -16.14
N MET A 111 25.38 -15.92 -16.95
CA MET A 111 26.77 -16.39 -16.84
C MET A 111 27.78 -15.27 -17.11
N GLU A 112 27.54 -14.45 -18.14
CA GLU A 112 28.43 -13.34 -18.52
C GLU A 112 28.47 -12.23 -17.46
N THR A 113 27.37 -12.01 -16.75
CA THR A 113 27.25 -10.99 -15.71
C THR A 113 27.32 -11.53 -14.29
N GLU A 114 27.61 -12.82 -14.12
CA GLU A 114 27.66 -13.52 -12.83
C GLU A 114 26.41 -13.26 -11.96
N SER A 115 25.23 -13.25 -12.59
CA SER A 115 23.96 -12.89 -11.95
C SER A 115 23.06 -14.11 -11.72
N ASP A 116 22.43 -14.18 -10.56
CA ASP A 116 21.49 -15.24 -10.19
C ASP A 116 20.10 -14.97 -10.77
N MET A 117 19.73 -13.69 -10.90
CA MET A 117 18.44 -13.27 -11.44
C MET A 117 18.57 -12.18 -12.49
N ILE A 118 17.80 -12.33 -13.56
CA ILE A 118 17.75 -11.38 -14.67
C ILE A 118 16.36 -10.81 -14.81
N PHE A 119 16.32 -9.49 -14.94
CA PHE A 119 15.12 -8.72 -15.26
C PHE A 119 15.29 -8.09 -16.64
N MET A 120 14.59 -8.62 -17.64
CA MET A 120 14.60 -8.07 -19.00
C MET A 120 13.43 -7.11 -19.14
N VAL A 121 13.69 -5.82 -19.18
CA VAL A 121 12.67 -4.81 -19.48
C VAL A 121 12.55 -4.75 -20.99
N ASP A 122 11.63 -5.53 -21.55
CA ASP A 122 11.54 -5.69 -23.00
C ASP A 122 11.00 -4.43 -23.67
N SER A 123 9.88 -3.88 -23.20
CA SER A 123 9.25 -2.74 -23.86
C SER A 123 8.56 -1.82 -22.86
N VAL A 124 8.60 -0.51 -23.13
CA VAL A 124 7.83 0.52 -22.43
C VAL A 124 7.28 1.49 -23.47
N PHE A 125 5.97 1.67 -23.50
CA PHE A 125 5.31 2.60 -24.43
C PHE A 125 4.02 3.16 -23.84
N ILE A 126 3.56 4.27 -24.43
CA ILE A 126 2.27 4.88 -24.12
C ILE A 126 1.28 4.64 -25.26
N GLY A 127 0.00 4.53 -24.92
CA GLY A 127 -1.09 4.48 -25.87
C GLY A 127 -1.44 5.87 -26.44
N GLY A 128 -2.60 5.94 -27.11
CA GLY A 128 -3.15 7.22 -27.56
C GLY A 128 -3.73 8.03 -26.40
N PHE A 129 -3.73 9.36 -26.56
CA PHE A 129 -4.45 10.25 -25.66
C PHE A 129 -5.96 10.13 -25.87
N ASP A 130 -6.71 10.09 -24.77
CA ASP A 130 -8.17 10.10 -24.76
C ASP A 130 -8.70 11.09 -23.69
N THR A 131 -9.99 11.42 -23.75
CA THR A 131 -10.61 12.37 -22.83
C THR A 131 -11.83 11.78 -22.14
N ARG A 132 -11.99 12.09 -20.84
CA ARG A 132 -13.16 11.69 -20.06
C ARG A 132 -13.77 12.89 -19.36
N ASN A 133 -15.04 13.16 -19.62
CA ASN A 133 -15.78 14.20 -18.91
C ASN A 133 -15.91 13.84 -17.43
N ILE A 134 -15.73 14.83 -16.56
CA ILE A 134 -15.96 14.70 -15.13
C ILE A 134 -16.83 15.83 -14.61
N ALA A 135 -17.42 15.62 -13.43
CA ALA A 135 -18.27 16.62 -12.81
C ALA A 135 -17.44 17.85 -12.43
N GLY A 136 -17.94 19.03 -12.78
CA GLY A 136 -17.31 20.31 -12.50
C GLY A 136 -17.32 21.21 -13.72
N SER A 137 -17.92 22.39 -13.56
CA SER A 137 -17.84 23.48 -14.52
C SER A 137 -17.58 24.79 -13.78
N PHE A 138 -16.89 25.70 -14.45
CA PHE A 138 -16.61 27.04 -13.93
C PHE A 138 -16.71 28.05 -15.06
N GLY A 139 -17.75 28.90 -15.01
CA GLY A 139 -18.06 29.79 -16.12
C GLY A 139 -18.35 29.01 -17.41
N ASN A 140 -17.64 29.33 -18.49
CA ASN A 140 -17.75 28.65 -19.79
C ASN A 140 -16.72 27.53 -19.96
N TYR A 141 -16.25 26.94 -18.86
CA TYR A 141 -15.29 25.85 -18.86
C TYR A 141 -15.89 24.62 -18.19
N LYS A 142 -15.66 23.47 -18.80
CA LYS A 142 -15.92 22.14 -18.24
C LYS A 142 -14.61 21.50 -17.80
N LYS A 143 -14.69 20.69 -16.77
CA LYS A 143 -13.58 19.88 -16.30
C LYS A 143 -13.54 18.54 -17.07
N GLN A 144 -12.37 18.17 -17.55
CA GLN A 144 -12.13 16.89 -18.23
C GLN A 144 -10.85 16.26 -17.71
N PHE A 145 -10.78 14.93 -17.74
CA PHE A 145 -9.51 14.23 -17.71
C PHE A 145 -8.98 14.07 -19.14
N LEU A 146 -7.71 14.40 -19.33
CA LEU A 146 -6.91 13.89 -20.44
C LEU A 146 -6.17 12.66 -19.92
N ILE A 147 -6.35 11.50 -20.54
CA ILE A 147 -5.76 10.25 -20.09
C ILE A 147 -4.88 9.63 -21.17
N VAL A 148 -3.87 8.87 -20.74
CA VAL A 148 -3.04 8.08 -21.64
C VAL A 148 -2.69 6.73 -20.98
N PRO A 149 -2.94 5.59 -21.65
CA PRO A 149 -2.50 4.28 -21.19
C PRO A 149 -0.98 4.20 -21.20
N PHE A 150 -0.41 3.53 -20.20
CA PHE A 150 1.02 3.23 -20.11
C PHE A 150 1.19 1.73 -20.01
N HIS A 151 2.06 1.17 -20.86
CA HIS A 151 2.32 -0.26 -20.92
C HIS A 151 3.81 -0.55 -20.75
N ALA A 152 4.12 -1.58 -19.97
CA ALA A 152 5.47 -2.10 -19.84
C ALA A 152 5.47 -3.62 -19.79
N VAL A 153 6.53 -4.24 -20.32
CA VAL A 153 6.73 -5.68 -20.27
C VAL A 153 8.09 -5.97 -19.64
N VAL A 154 8.09 -6.76 -18.57
CA VAL A 154 9.31 -7.24 -17.91
C VAL A 154 9.28 -8.76 -17.87
N ARG A 155 10.35 -9.42 -18.30
CA ARG A 155 10.56 -10.85 -18.10
C ARG A 155 11.54 -11.10 -16.97
N ILE A 156 11.25 -12.09 -16.16
CA ILE A 156 12.07 -12.45 -15.01
C ILE A 156 12.58 -13.88 -15.18
N PHE A 157 13.89 -14.05 -14.99
CA PHE A 157 14.57 -15.33 -15.10
C PHE A 157 15.35 -15.63 -13.82
N ASP A 158 15.24 -16.86 -13.34
CA ASP A 158 16.11 -17.40 -12.29
C ASP A 158 17.15 -18.31 -12.96
N ALA A 159 18.40 -17.87 -12.96
CA ALA A 159 19.49 -18.55 -13.64
C ALA A 159 19.90 -19.86 -12.94
N HIS A 160 19.66 -20.00 -11.64
CA HIS A 160 19.95 -21.25 -10.92
C HIS A 160 19.00 -22.38 -11.33
N GLN A 161 17.73 -22.03 -11.55
CA GLN A 161 16.71 -23.01 -11.92
C GLN A 161 16.75 -23.32 -13.42
N PHE A 162 17.46 -22.53 -14.24
CA PHE A 162 17.42 -22.58 -15.70
C PHE A 162 15.97 -22.45 -16.24
N VAL A 163 15.12 -21.71 -15.51
CA VAL A 163 13.68 -21.65 -15.76
C VAL A 163 13.24 -20.20 -15.85
N PHE A 164 12.44 -19.92 -16.89
CA PHE A 164 11.67 -18.71 -17.02
C PHE A 164 10.64 -18.63 -15.88
N GLN A 165 10.63 -17.52 -15.14
CA GLN A 165 9.76 -17.38 -13.96
C GLN A 165 8.42 -16.76 -14.33
N GLU A 166 8.42 -15.56 -14.92
CA GLU A 166 7.18 -14.80 -15.12
C GLU A 166 7.27 -13.79 -16.27
N TYR A 167 6.15 -13.64 -16.98
CA TYR A 167 5.87 -12.51 -17.87
C TYR A 167 5.10 -11.45 -17.09
N LEU A 168 5.76 -10.32 -16.84
CA LEU A 168 5.14 -9.19 -16.18
C LEU A 168 4.63 -8.18 -17.21
N SER A 169 3.34 -8.29 -17.55
CA SER A 169 2.64 -7.27 -18.33
C SER A 169 2.03 -6.23 -17.39
N LEU A 170 2.57 -5.02 -17.43
CA LEU A 170 2.13 -3.89 -16.63
C LEU A 170 1.26 -2.96 -17.50
N SER A 171 0.13 -2.53 -16.93
CA SER A 171 -0.76 -1.56 -17.54
C SER A 171 -1.23 -0.57 -16.48
N ASP A 172 -1.01 0.72 -16.73
CA ASP A 172 -1.49 1.81 -15.88
C ASP A 172 -2.06 2.94 -16.76
N THR A 173 -2.61 3.99 -16.16
CA THR A 173 -3.17 5.13 -16.86
C THR A 173 -2.72 6.42 -16.19
N LEU A 174 -2.08 7.30 -16.96
CA LEU A 174 -1.82 8.67 -16.51
C LEU A 174 -3.03 9.52 -16.81
N ALA A 175 -3.34 10.45 -15.91
CA ALA A 175 -4.46 11.36 -16.06
C ALA A 175 -4.07 12.78 -15.63
N TRP A 176 -4.42 13.76 -16.46
CA TRP A 176 -4.35 15.18 -16.14
C TRP A 176 -5.76 15.74 -16.02
N GLU A 177 -6.04 16.44 -14.93
CA GLU A 177 -7.25 17.25 -14.82
C GLU A 177 -7.06 18.57 -15.55
N VAL A 178 -7.91 18.85 -16.53
CA VAL A 178 -7.83 20.06 -17.36
C VAL A 178 -9.17 20.79 -17.41
N TRP A 179 -9.08 22.12 -17.44
CA TRP A 179 -10.22 23.01 -17.68
C TRP A 179 -10.27 23.36 -19.16
N VAL A 180 -11.39 23.03 -19.79
CA VAL A 180 -11.55 23.10 -21.24
C VAL A 180 -12.78 23.97 -21.53
N PRO A 181 -12.72 24.95 -22.45
CA PRO A 181 -13.90 25.71 -22.83
C PRO A 181 -15.05 24.77 -23.27
N ASP A 182 -16.28 25.10 -22.90
CA ASP A 182 -17.43 24.21 -23.13
C ASP A 182 -17.63 23.87 -24.61
N ASP A 183 -17.35 24.84 -25.49
CA ASP A 183 -17.45 24.75 -26.94
C ASP A 183 -16.19 24.20 -27.62
N ALA A 184 -15.11 23.95 -26.88
CA ALA A 184 -13.89 23.39 -27.44
C ALA A 184 -14.11 21.95 -27.92
N LYS A 185 -13.61 21.67 -29.13
CA LYS A 185 -13.69 20.36 -29.79
C LYS A 185 -12.46 19.49 -29.55
N ALA A 186 -11.40 20.05 -28.99
CA ALA A 186 -10.14 19.37 -28.72
C ALA A 186 -9.57 19.86 -27.38
N VAL A 187 -8.77 19.00 -26.76
CA VAL A 187 -8.07 19.27 -25.51
C VAL A 187 -6.59 19.41 -25.82
N SER A 188 -5.98 20.48 -25.33
CA SER A 188 -4.54 20.66 -25.42
C SER A 188 -3.84 19.74 -24.43
N ILE A 189 -2.81 19.04 -24.89
CA ILE A 189 -1.91 18.28 -24.01
C ILE A 189 -1.15 19.29 -23.13
N PRO A 190 -1.14 19.13 -21.79
CA PRO A 190 -0.39 20.01 -20.91
C PRO A 190 1.09 20.07 -21.28
N GLU A 191 1.72 21.25 -21.13
CA GLU A 191 3.15 21.43 -21.43
C GLU A 191 4.04 20.50 -20.59
N SER A 192 3.59 20.14 -19.38
CA SER A 192 4.29 19.21 -18.49
C SER A 192 4.17 17.73 -18.88
N ALA A 193 3.28 17.38 -19.81
CA ALA A 193 2.88 15.99 -20.02
C ALA A 193 4.07 15.06 -20.33
N PHE A 194 5.03 15.51 -21.14
CA PHE A 194 6.22 14.71 -21.47
C PHE A 194 7.15 14.48 -20.27
N GLU A 195 7.25 15.44 -19.36
CA GLU A 195 8.01 15.28 -18.12
C GLU A 195 7.26 14.37 -17.14
N ASP A 196 5.95 14.54 -17.02
CA ASP A 196 5.08 13.72 -16.17
C ASP A 196 5.07 12.25 -16.62
N ILE A 197 5.06 11.99 -17.92
CA ILE A 197 5.17 10.62 -18.47
C ILE A 197 6.52 9.98 -18.12
N GLN A 198 7.62 10.73 -18.18
CA GLN A 198 8.94 10.22 -17.75
C GLN A 198 8.97 9.94 -16.24
N LYS A 199 8.36 10.81 -15.42
CA LYS A 199 8.21 10.57 -13.97
C LYS A 199 7.37 9.33 -13.70
N ALA A 200 6.30 9.11 -14.46
CA ALA A 200 5.49 7.90 -14.33
C ALA A 200 6.29 6.63 -14.65
N ALA A 201 7.14 6.64 -15.68
CA ALA A 201 8.04 5.51 -15.97
C ALA A 201 8.96 5.20 -14.78
N VAL A 202 9.52 6.23 -14.13
CA VAL A 202 10.34 6.07 -12.91
C VAL A 202 9.50 5.44 -11.78
N ILE A 203 8.32 5.98 -11.49
CA ILE A 203 7.42 5.49 -10.45
C ILE A 203 7.01 4.04 -10.70
N LEU A 204 6.68 3.70 -11.95
CA LEU A 204 6.27 2.35 -12.32
C LEU A 204 7.41 1.34 -12.18
N GLY A 205 8.65 1.70 -12.55
CA GLY A 205 9.81 0.83 -12.31
C GLY A 205 10.03 0.58 -10.81
N GLN A 206 9.91 1.60 -9.96
CA GLN A 206 10.00 1.45 -8.51
C GLN A 206 8.87 0.57 -7.94
N ARG A 207 7.62 0.86 -8.32
CA ARG A 207 6.45 0.07 -7.89
C ARG A 207 6.58 -1.39 -8.30
N THR A 208 7.12 -1.65 -9.49
CA THR A 208 7.38 -3.00 -9.98
C THR A 208 8.34 -3.74 -9.05
N ALA A 209 9.50 -3.16 -8.74
CA ALA A 209 10.45 -3.78 -7.81
C ALA A 209 9.85 -4.01 -6.41
N ARG A 210 9.12 -3.03 -5.87
CA ARG A 210 8.45 -3.16 -4.56
C ARG A 210 7.39 -4.26 -4.53
N SER A 211 6.77 -4.58 -5.66
CA SER A 211 5.78 -5.65 -5.73
C SER A 211 6.36 -7.04 -5.40
N PHE A 212 7.68 -7.19 -5.49
CA PHE A 212 8.39 -8.46 -5.27
C PHE A 212 8.65 -8.81 -3.81
N SER A 213 8.67 -7.81 -2.93
CA SER A 213 8.97 -7.97 -1.51
C SER A 213 7.81 -7.48 -0.65
N ASP A 214 7.68 -8.05 0.55
CA ASP A 214 6.69 -7.56 1.51
C ASP A 214 6.97 -6.11 1.87
N GLN A 215 5.90 -5.33 1.98
CA GLN A 215 5.97 -3.94 2.36
C GLN A 215 5.56 -3.79 3.82
N TRP A 216 6.09 -2.76 4.47
CA TRP A 216 5.69 -2.38 5.83
C TRP A 216 4.99 -1.03 5.74
N GLU A 217 3.78 -0.97 6.29
CA GLU A 217 2.98 0.24 6.34
C GLU A 217 2.57 0.49 7.79
N THR A 218 2.83 1.71 8.26
CA THR A 218 2.32 2.17 9.56
C THR A 218 0.83 2.48 9.42
N GLN A 219 0.00 1.82 10.22
CA GLN A 219 -1.44 2.02 10.24
C GLN A 219 -1.92 2.39 11.63
N ASP A 220 -2.94 3.25 11.66
CA ASP A 220 -3.55 3.71 12.90
C ASP A 220 -4.54 2.68 13.45
N ARG A 221 -4.51 2.47 14.76
CA ARG A 221 -5.48 1.67 15.50
C ARG A 221 -6.07 2.47 16.65
N VAL A 222 -7.39 2.42 16.76
CA VAL A 222 -8.10 3.01 17.90
C VAL A 222 -7.87 2.13 19.12
N ILE A 223 -7.65 2.76 20.27
CA ILE A 223 -7.69 2.10 21.57
C ILE A 223 -8.44 2.98 22.56
N PHE A 224 -9.42 2.40 23.24
CA PHE A 224 -10.19 3.12 24.25
C PHE A 224 -9.46 3.18 25.57
N HIS A 225 -9.56 4.32 26.23
CA HIS A 225 -8.91 4.54 27.52
C HIS A 225 -9.83 5.32 28.46
N TYR A 226 -9.85 4.94 29.73
CA TYR A 226 -10.47 5.74 30.78
C TYR A 226 -9.40 6.09 31.80
N SER A 227 -9.48 7.28 32.39
CA SER A 227 -8.59 7.70 33.48
C SER A 227 -8.96 7.00 34.80
N LYS A 228 -8.76 5.68 34.84
CA LYS A 228 -9.01 4.78 35.98
C LYS A 228 -7.81 3.84 36.13
N LYS A 229 -7.51 3.43 37.36
CA LYS A 229 -6.29 2.65 37.68
C LYS A 229 -6.04 1.45 36.76
N ASP A 230 -7.05 0.58 36.60
CA ASP A 230 -6.88 -0.63 35.80
C ASP A 230 -6.87 -0.35 34.30
N TRP A 231 -7.61 0.67 33.84
CA TRP A 231 -7.57 1.13 32.45
C TRP A 231 -6.21 1.71 32.07
N ASN A 232 -5.63 2.54 32.94
CA ASN A 232 -4.26 3.07 32.75
C ASN A 232 -3.25 1.93 32.64
N ARG A 233 -3.32 0.95 33.56
CA ARG A 233 -2.40 -0.18 33.56
C ARG A 233 -2.53 -1.05 32.30
N ALA A 234 -3.75 -1.32 31.85
CA ALA A 234 -3.98 -2.08 30.62
C ALA A 234 -3.45 -1.32 29.40
N TYR A 235 -3.68 -0.01 29.35
CA TYR A 235 -3.18 0.87 28.30
C TYR A 235 -1.64 0.92 28.27
N ASP A 236 -0.98 1.04 29.42
CA ASP A 236 0.50 1.02 29.50
C ASP A 236 1.07 -0.31 28.97
N HIS A 237 0.43 -1.45 29.29
CA HIS A 237 0.83 -2.75 28.74
C HIS A 237 0.63 -2.80 27.22
N ALA A 238 -0.46 -2.25 26.70
CA ALA A 238 -0.72 -2.20 25.26
C ALA A 238 0.32 -1.33 24.52
N LEU A 239 0.69 -0.17 25.06
CA LEU A 239 1.75 0.69 24.50
C LEU A 239 3.13 0.01 24.52
N ALA A 240 3.36 -0.92 25.46
CA ALA A 240 4.56 -1.74 25.52
C ALA A 240 4.47 -3.02 24.66
N PHE A 241 3.43 -3.17 23.84
CA PHE A 241 3.12 -4.37 23.05
C PHE A 241 2.98 -5.66 23.88
N GLU A 242 2.70 -5.54 25.18
CA GLU A 242 2.47 -6.65 26.11
C GLU A 242 0.98 -7.07 26.10
N TRP A 243 0.48 -7.44 24.91
CA TRP A 243 -0.95 -7.66 24.64
C TRP A 243 -1.63 -8.66 25.57
N ASP A 244 -0.95 -9.74 25.93
CA ASP A 244 -1.45 -10.73 26.90
C ASP A 244 -1.77 -10.11 28.27
N LYS A 245 -0.90 -9.22 28.76
CA LYS A 245 -1.07 -8.58 30.07
C LYS A 245 -2.18 -7.54 30.02
N ALA A 246 -2.28 -6.78 28.94
CA ALA A 246 -3.36 -5.83 28.72
C ALA A 246 -4.73 -6.55 28.66
N MET A 247 -4.80 -7.62 27.86
CA MET A 247 -6.01 -8.43 27.68
C MET A 247 -6.50 -9.07 28.98
N GLN A 248 -5.61 -9.59 29.83
CA GLN A 248 -5.98 -10.11 31.16
C GLN A 248 -6.68 -9.07 32.05
N ILE A 249 -6.37 -7.79 31.87
CA ILE A 249 -7.02 -6.72 32.63
C ILE A 249 -8.38 -6.40 32.03
N TRP A 250 -8.47 -6.22 30.71
CA TRP A 250 -9.75 -5.94 30.03
C TRP A 250 -10.76 -7.08 30.14
N LEU A 251 -10.31 -8.35 30.16
CA LEU A 251 -11.19 -9.51 30.38
C LEU A 251 -11.94 -9.45 31.72
N ARG A 252 -11.35 -8.84 32.75
CA ARG A 252 -12.06 -8.64 34.03
C ARG A 252 -13.03 -7.46 33.98
N MET A 253 -12.84 -6.54 33.03
CA MET A 253 -13.70 -5.36 32.86
C MET A 253 -14.99 -5.69 32.09
N VAL A 254 -14.98 -6.71 31.23
CA VAL A 254 -16.19 -7.11 30.49
C VAL A 254 -17.28 -7.73 31.39
N GLU A 255 -16.93 -8.12 32.62
CA GLU A 255 -17.87 -8.59 33.64
C GLU A 255 -18.55 -7.43 34.44
N GLY A 256 -18.24 -6.18 34.10
CA GLY A 256 -18.76 -5.01 34.80
C GLY A 256 -20.21 -4.62 34.42
N ASP A 257 -20.79 -3.69 35.18
CA ASP A 257 -22.18 -3.25 34.99
C ASP A 257 -22.34 -2.09 33.99
N ASN A 258 -21.26 -1.36 33.69
CA ASN A 258 -21.31 -0.22 32.77
C ASN A 258 -21.15 -0.69 31.33
N ALA A 259 -22.27 -0.81 30.61
CA ALA A 259 -22.32 -1.26 29.22
C ALA A 259 -21.30 -0.58 28.29
N LYS A 260 -21.09 0.74 28.45
CA LYS A 260 -20.11 1.46 27.60
C LYS A 260 -18.67 1.07 27.91
N GLU A 261 -18.33 0.90 29.20
CA GLU A 261 -17.00 0.43 29.60
C GLU A 261 -16.76 -1.03 29.19
N VAL A 262 -17.77 -1.89 29.32
CA VAL A 262 -17.74 -3.28 28.87
C VAL A 262 -17.49 -3.34 27.36
N ALA A 263 -18.22 -2.54 26.57
CA ALA A 263 -18.02 -2.48 25.13
C ALA A 263 -16.62 -1.97 24.75
N CYS A 264 -16.13 -0.90 25.40
CA CYS A 264 -14.77 -0.40 25.19
C CYS A 264 -13.71 -1.46 25.54
N ALA A 265 -13.92 -2.23 26.62
CA ALA A 265 -12.99 -3.29 27.02
C ALA A 265 -13.03 -4.46 26.02
N ALA A 266 -14.22 -4.86 25.56
CA ALA A 266 -14.40 -5.87 24.51
C ALA A 266 -13.70 -5.44 23.20
N PHE A 267 -13.86 -4.17 22.80
CA PHE A 267 -13.15 -3.61 21.65
C PHE A 267 -11.62 -3.69 21.82
N ASN A 268 -11.09 -3.29 22.97
CA ASN A 268 -9.64 -3.36 23.20
C ASN A 268 -9.11 -4.81 23.24
N ILE A 269 -9.91 -5.76 23.73
CA ILE A 269 -9.57 -7.20 23.65
C ILE A 269 -9.52 -7.63 22.18
N ALA A 270 -10.44 -7.18 21.34
CA ALA A 270 -10.40 -7.46 19.92
C ALA A 270 -9.12 -6.95 19.26
N LEU A 271 -8.73 -5.70 19.54
CA LEU A 271 -7.45 -5.15 19.09
C LEU A 271 -6.28 -6.05 19.55
N ALA A 272 -6.25 -6.44 20.83
CA ALA A 272 -5.20 -7.32 21.35
C ALA A 272 -5.17 -8.70 20.64
N CYS A 273 -6.34 -9.24 20.26
CA CYS A 273 -6.43 -10.49 19.49
C CYS A 273 -5.86 -10.30 18.07
N GLU A 274 -6.21 -9.21 17.39
CA GLU A 274 -5.66 -8.88 16.06
C GLU A 274 -4.13 -8.74 16.10
N MET A 275 -3.59 -8.02 17.08
CA MET A 275 -2.14 -7.80 17.23
C MET A 275 -1.36 -9.11 17.43
N GLN A 276 -2.05 -10.18 17.86
CA GLN A 276 -1.51 -11.51 18.04
C GLN A 276 -1.87 -12.48 16.90
N GLY A 277 -2.55 -12.00 15.86
CA GLY A 277 -2.95 -12.80 14.69
C GLY A 277 -4.21 -13.64 14.87
N TYR A 278 -4.94 -13.49 15.97
CA TYR A 278 -6.19 -14.20 16.24
C TYR A 278 -7.40 -13.45 15.63
N PHE A 279 -7.44 -13.34 14.31
CA PHE A 279 -8.44 -12.52 13.59
C PHE A 279 -9.88 -12.97 13.81
N ASP A 280 -10.15 -14.29 13.87
CA ASP A 280 -11.50 -14.80 14.11
C ASP A 280 -12.00 -14.44 15.52
N LEU A 281 -11.12 -14.57 16.51
CA LEU A 281 -11.44 -14.20 17.89
C LEU A 281 -11.62 -12.68 18.03
N ALA A 282 -10.82 -11.88 17.31
CA ALA A 282 -10.97 -10.43 17.28
C ALA A 282 -12.37 -10.03 16.77
N GLU A 283 -12.88 -10.69 15.73
CA GLU A 283 -14.23 -10.46 15.20
C GLU A 283 -15.31 -10.76 16.24
N GLU A 284 -15.22 -11.90 16.95
CA GLU A 284 -16.16 -12.26 18.03
C GLU A 284 -16.21 -11.21 19.15
N TRP A 285 -15.05 -10.66 19.55
CA TRP A 285 -14.98 -9.61 20.57
C TRP A 285 -15.54 -8.27 20.09
N LEU A 286 -15.36 -7.92 18.81
CA LEU A 286 -15.99 -6.73 18.22
C LEU A 286 -17.50 -6.89 18.14
N GLU A 287 -18.00 -8.07 17.78
CA GLU A 287 -19.44 -8.36 17.82
C GLU A 287 -20.01 -8.20 19.24
N LEU A 288 -19.28 -8.67 20.26
CA LEU A 288 -19.68 -8.46 21.65
C LEU A 288 -19.70 -6.97 21.99
N SER A 289 -18.68 -6.20 21.59
CA SER A 289 -18.65 -4.75 21.77
C SER A 289 -19.89 -4.09 21.16
N ALA A 290 -20.17 -4.38 19.88
CA ALA A 290 -21.29 -3.82 19.13
C ALA A 290 -22.65 -4.17 19.75
N LYS A 291 -22.82 -5.43 20.18
CA LYS A 291 -24.04 -5.91 20.87
C LYS A 291 -24.23 -5.26 22.24
N THR A 292 -23.14 -4.97 22.95
CA THR A 292 -23.17 -4.39 24.29
C THR A 292 -23.49 -2.89 24.25
N PHE A 293 -22.81 -2.14 23.39
CA PHE A 293 -23.03 -0.70 23.21
C PHE A 293 -22.57 -0.29 21.81
N SER A 294 -23.48 0.26 21.01
CA SER A 294 -23.14 0.72 19.64
C SER A 294 -22.19 1.91 19.70
N MET A 295 -21.05 1.77 19.00
CA MET A 295 -20.00 2.77 18.87
C MET A 295 -19.58 2.81 17.39
N PRO A 296 -19.53 3.99 16.74
CA PRO A 296 -19.09 4.10 15.36
C PRO A 296 -17.72 3.48 15.10
N GLU A 297 -16.82 3.56 16.08
CA GLU A 297 -15.48 2.97 16.00
C GLU A 297 -15.53 1.45 15.91
N THR A 298 -16.50 0.79 16.58
CA THR A 298 -16.66 -0.67 16.51
C THR A 298 -17.15 -1.11 15.13
N GLU A 299 -18.11 -0.37 14.55
CA GLU A 299 -18.63 -0.65 13.21
C GLU A 299 -17.53 -0.48 12.15
N TYR A 300 -16.80 0.65 12.19
CA TYR A 300 -15.66 0.89 11.31
C TYR A 300 -14.59 -0.22 11.42
N TYR A 301 -14.27 -0.65 12.64
CA TYR A 301 -13.22 -1.63 12.85
C TYR A 301 -13.62 -3.04 12.41
N LEU A 302 -14.90 -3.40 12.51
CA LEU A 302 -15.43 -4.64 11.94
C LEU A 302 -15.25 -4.66 10.41
N GLU A 303 -15.60 -3.56 9.73
CA GLU A 303 -15.41 -3.45 8.28
C GLU A 303 -13.94 -3.57 7.89
N LEU A 304 -13.05 -2.88 8.61
CA LEU A 304 -11.60 -2.98 8.42
C LEU A 304 -11.10 -4.42 8.57
N LEU A 305 -11.49 -5.11 9.65
CA LEU A 305 -11.04 -6.47 9.93
C LEU A 305 -11.52 -7.46 8.86
N GLN A 306 -12.76 -7.31 8.38
CA GLN A 306 -13.33 -8.13 7.32
C GLN A 306 -12.62 -7.92 5.98
N GLU A 307 -12.31 -6.67 5.62
CA GLU A 307 -11.51 -6.37 4.43
C GLU A 307 -10.13 -7.05 4.50
N ARG A 308 -9.47 -6.99 5.66
CA ARG A 308 -8.17 -7.65 5.88
C ARG A 308 -8.25 -9.16 5.74
N LYS A 309 -9.28 -9.81 6.32
CA LYS A 309 -9.49 -11.26 6.17
C LYS A 309 -9.68 -11.65 4.70
N LYS A 310 -10.45 -10.85 3.95
CA LYS A 310 -10.66 -11.07 2.52
C LYS A 310 -9.37 -10.95 1.73
N ASN A 311 -8.56 -9.92 1.99
CA ASN A 311 -7.29 -9.68 1.31
C ASN A 311 -6.26 -10.78 1.63
N ALA A 312 -6.25 -11.31 2.85
CA ALA A 312 -5.41 -12.46 3.22
C ALA A 312 -5.86 -13.75 2.50
N ALA A 313 -7.17 -13.96 2.33
CA ALA A 313 -7.72 -15.14 1.66
C ALA A 313 -7.55 -15.12 0.13
N SER A 314 -7.65 -13.96 -0.53
CA SER A 314 -7.45 -13.86 -1.99
C SER A 314 -6.02 -14.21 -2.42
N ILE A 315 -5.03 -13.91 -1.58
CA ILE A 315 -3.61 -14.25 -1.82
C ILE A 315 -3.35 -15.76 -1.74
N LEU A 316 -4.18 -16.51 -1.00
CA LEU A 316 -4.09 -17.97 -0.93
C LEU A 316 -4.75 -18.64 -2.14
N ILE A 317 -5.78 -18.02 -2.73
CA ILE A 317 -6.50 -18.55 -3.89
C ILE A 317 -5.68 -18.37 -5.18
N GLU A 318 -4.91 -17.29 -5.32
CA GLU A 318 -3.99 -17.09 -6.46
C GLU A 318 -2.78 -18.06 -6.46
N LYS A 319 -2.53 -18.76 -5.35
CA LYS A 319 -1.45 -19.74 -5.21
C LYS A 319 -1.80 -21.18 -5.61
N GLU A 320 -3.05 -21.44 -6.03
CA GLU A 320 -3.39 -22.74 -6.62
C GLU A 320 -3.30 -22.66 -8.15
N PRO A 321 -2.26 -23.25 -8.77
CA PRO A 321 -2.18 -23.33 -10.22
C PRO A 321 -3.21 -24.33 -10.74
N PHE A 322 -3.98 -23.90 -11.73
CA PHE A 322 -4.56 -24.83 -12.72
C PHE A 322 -3.48 -25.29 -13.69
#